data_AF-A0AA38HBV1-F1
#
_entry.id   AF-A0AA38HBV1-F1
#
_cell.length_a   1.000
_cell.length_b   1.000
_cell.length_c   1.000
_cell.angle_alpha   90.00
_cell.angle_beta   90.00
_cell.angle_gamma   90.00
#
_symmetry.space_group_name_H-M   'P 1'
#
loop_
_entity.id
_entity.type
_entity.pdbx_description
1 polymer ?
#
loop_
_entity_poly.entity_id
_entity_poly.type
_entity_poly.pdbx_seq_one_letter_code
_entity_poly.pdbx_strand_id
1 'polypeptide(L)'
;MRISTRLLASHTPKLPLILPLGPPEAPGAPPIPPSTPTPTPTPRPAAASTSSKPSAPPPPPSTLPRPRPDYARILQNPSQTTSNHFTRRSGLSPEHVAHISRLRDTQLLLLRKLESVRSKQNEISSLIKNKLGDTPELVRQAKKLKVRVGDYERNLGGTEEELLEMSLALPNFSHPSTPIGAEDQAVELDRFGPTPIPANTDRDHLRICTHYDLLDPEASATATGSSWPYLRGAAALLEMALIHYSVSIAVKHGYTPVIPPDVVKADLASRCGFAPRDSGGAQQTYALADSAEQHVLAGTAEVPLSALFANRVLSPGQLPAKVVGVGHAFRAEAGARGAETRGLYRVHQFTKVELFCVTASGVSDGGSGKGGDGEAMMESMKEVQKEIAEGLGLSVRLLEMPTEELGASAARKWDMEAWMPGRGRWGEISSLSNCTDYQSRRLHIRHRPLPSSSPPPGHDSPGGNDPLPFAHTLNGTAAAIPRLIIAILENGVKLGEKGEVEGLELPGVLRRFWVGGDTVGEGGKRAQITWKE
;
A
#
# COMPACT_ATOMS: atom_id res chain seq x y z
N MET A 1 35.79 44.86 38.22
CA MET A 1 35.99 46.16 37.52
C MET A 1 34.81 46.42 36.61
N ARG A 2 34.46 47.70 36.45
CA ARG A 2 33.23 48.29 35.88
C ARG A 2 32.89 47.91 34.42
N ILE A 3 31.58 47.69 34.21
CA ILE A 3 30.66 48.19 33.15
C ILE A 3 31.31 48.77 31.86
N SER A 4 30.86 48.28 30.69
CA SER A 4 30.46 49.15 29.56
C SER A 4 29.58 48.44 28.53
N THR A 5 28.38 48.99 28.35
CA THR A 5 27.35 48.69 27.35
C THR A 5 27.67 49.40 26.02
N ARG A 6 27.55 48.73 24.87
CA ARG A 6 27.24 49.39 23.59
C ARG A 6 26.37 48.50 22.69
N LEU A 7 25.13 48.95 22.47
CA LEU A 7 24.34 48.68 21.25
C LEU A 7 25.08 49.22 20.03
N LEU A 8 24.95 48.57 18.87
CA LEU A 8 24.70 49.24 17.58
C LEU A 8 24.31 48.24 16.47
N ALA A 9 23.10 48.46 15.96
CA ALA A 9 22.63 48.43 14.57
C ALA A 9 22.76 47.16 13.68
N SER A 10 21.58 46.80 13.18
CA SER A 10 21.21 45.84 12.15
C SER A 10 21.81 46.10 10.76
N HIS A 11 22.33 45.06 10.11
CA HIS A 11 22.41 44.97 8.65
C HIS A 11 22.06 43.55 8.18
N THR A 12 20.82 43.36 7.73
CA THR A 12 20.41 42.22 6.90
C THR A 12 20.55 42.62 5.42
N PRO A 13 21.35 41.91 4.61
CA PRO A 13 21.39 42.14 3.17
C PRO A 13 20.12 41.56 2.52
N LYS A 14 19.44 42.36 1.71
CA LYS A 14 18.32 41.94 0.86
C LYS A 14 18.87 41.05 -0.26
N LEU A 15 18.44 39.78 -0.30
CA LEU A 15 18.62 38.90 -1.46
C LEU A 15 17.72 39.37 -2.62
N PRO A 16 18.21 39.44 -3.87
CA PRO A 16 17.41 39.87 -5.01
C PRO A 16 16.45 38.76 -5.48
N LEU A 17 15.29 39.18 -6.01
CA LEU A 17 14.35 38.32 -6.71
C LEU A 17 15.04 37.60 -7.88
N ILE A 18 15.00 36.28 -7.88
CA ILE A 18 15.42 35.45 -9.02
C ILE A 18 14.23 35.38 -10.00
N LEU A 19 14.42 35.97 -11.19
CA LEU A 19 13.55 35.78 -12.35
C LEU A 19 13.91 34.45 -13.04
N PRO A 20 12.97 33.75 -13.68
CA PRO A 20 13.26 32.51 -14.38
C PRO A 20 14.06 32.80 -15.66
N LEU A 21 15.28 32.28 -15.74
CA LEU A 21 16.08 32.21 -16.96
C LEU A 21 15.51 31.08 -17.84
N GLY A 22 15.16 31.40 -19.08
CA GLY A 22 14.81 30.41 -20.10
C GLY A 22 16.01 29.50 -20.45
N PRO A 23 15.77 28.35 -21.11
CA PRO A 23 16.81 27.38 -21.42
C PRO A 23 17.84 27.97 -22.41
N PRO A 24 19.14 27.65 -22.26
CA PRO A 24 20.18 28.15 -23.15
C PRO A 24 20.12 27.45 -24.53
N GLU A 25 20.28 28.23 -25.60
CA GLU A 25 20.48 27.72 -26.97
C GLU A 25 21.80 26.95 -27.07
N ALA A 26 21.77 25.82 -27.78
CA ALA A 26 22.95 24.99 -28.02
C ALA A 26 23.92 25.66 -29.01
N PRO A 27 25.24 25.68 -28.74
CA PRO A 27 26.22 26.22 -29.68
C PRO A 27 26.43 25.28 -30.86
N GLY A 28 26.47 25.85 -32.07
CA GLY A 28 26.63 25.15 -33.34
C GLY A 28 27.97 24.40 -33.45
N ALA A 29 27.92 23.23 -34.08
CA ALA A 29 29.08 22.36 -34.30
C ALA A 29 30.04 22.94 -35.37
N PRO A 30 31.37 22.83 -35.18
CA PRO A 30 32.36 23.22 -36.19
C PRO A 30 32.51 22.18 -37.31
N PRO A 31 33.05 22.56 -38.49
CA PRO A 31 33.07 21.72 -39.68
C PRO A 31 34.14 20.61 -39.60
N ILE A 32 33.81 19.44 -40.16
CA ILE A 32 34.68 18.25 -40.26
C ILE A 32 35.47 18.30 -41.58
N PRO A 33 36.81 18.04 -41.59
CA PRO A 33 37.61 17.93 -42.82
C PRO A 33 37.43 16.57 -43.54
N PRO A 34 37.74 16.48 -44.84
CA PRO A 34 37.31 15.35 -45.68
C PRO A 34 38.12 14.07 -45.44
N SER A 35 37.43 12.92 -45.52
CA SER A 35 37.96 11.56 -45.37
C SER A 35 38.41 10.95 -46.70
N THR A 36 39.45 10.10 -46.65
CA THR A 36 39.85 9.16 -47.70
C THR A 36 39.17 7.79 -47.52
N PRO A 37 38.99 6.98 -48.58
CA PRO A 37 38.01 5.90 -48.60
C PRO A 37 38.60 4.52 -48.27
N THR A 38 37.84 3.71 -47.53
CA THR A 38 38.02 2.25 -47.48
C THR A 38 36.66 1.54 -47.55
N PRO A 39 36.60 0.33 -48.13
CA PRO A 39 35.39 -0.21 -48.74
C PRO A 39 34.44 -0.91 -47.76
N THR A 40 33.18 -0.89 -48.19
CA THR A 40 31.93 -1.37 -47.61
C THR A 40 31.86 -2.87 -47.30
N PRO A 41 31.13 -3.26 -46.22
CA PRO A 41 30.30 -4.45 -46.22
C PRO A 41 28.80 -4.10 -46.36
N THR A 42 28.06 -5.09 -46.87
CA THR A 42 26.69 -5.13 -47.41
C THR A 42 25.54 -4.76 -46.44
N PRO A 43 24.34 -4.40 -46.96
CA PRO A 43 23.34 -3.64 -46.21
C PRO A 43 22.43 -4.49 -45.31
N ARG A 44 22.18 -4.00 -44.08
CA ARG A 44 21.03 -4.39 -43.24
C ARG A 44 19.77 -3.64 -43.70
N PRO A 45 18.57 -4.24 -43.60
CA PRO A 45 17.33 -3.59 -43.99
C PRO A 45 16.99 -2.40 -43.08
N ALA A 46 16.39 -1.37 -43.68
CA ALA A 46 16.14 -0.06 -43.13
C ALA A 46 15.37 -0.09 -41.79
N ALA A 47 15.90 0.66 -40.82
CA ALA A 47 15.18 1.01 -39.60
C ALA A 47 14.00 1.93 -39.95
N ALA A 48 12.78 1.45 -39.68
CA ALA A 48 11.58 2.24 -39.75
C ALA A 48 11.67 3.46 -38.82
N SER A 49 11.26 4.60 -39.35
CA SER A 49 11.11 5.87 -38.65
C SER A 49 10.41 5.69 -37.30
N THR A 50 11.00 6.25 -36.25
CA THR A 50 10.38 6.35 -34.93
C THR A 50 9.12 7.21 -35.01
N SER A 51 7.98 6.56 -35.22
CA SER A 51 6.67 7.17 -34.97
C SER A 51 6.52 7.36 -33.47
N SER A 52 6.45 8.62 -33.03
CA SER A 52 6.00 8.98 -31.69
C SER A 52 4.66 8.30 -31.42
N LYS A 53 4.63 7.33 -30.49
CA LYS A 53 3.37 6.76 -30.01
C LYS A 53 2.50 7.92 -29.52
N PRO A 54 1.22 8.00 -29.92
CA PRO A 54 0.31 8.97 -29.32
C PRO A 54 0.23 8.70 -27.82
N SER A 55 0.44 9.73 -27.02
CA SER A 55 0.25 9.67 -25.57
C SER A 55 -1.17 9.17 -25.30
N ALA A 56 -1.31 8.13 -24.46
CA ALA A 56 -2.62 7.67 -24.03
C ALA A 56 -3.42 8.87 -23.47
N PRO A 57 -4.73 8.94 -23.74
CA PRO A 57 -5.57 10.00 -23.19
C PRO A 57 -5.45 10.01 -21.66
N PRO A 58 -5.48 11.20 -21.02
CA PRO A 58 -5.42 11.29 -19.57
C PRO A 58 -6.57 10.47 -18.96
N PRO A 59 -6.34 9.77 -17.83
CA PRO A 59 -7.38 9.00 -17.18
C PRO A 59 -8.60 9.88 -16.90
N PRO A 60 -9.82 9.30 -16.93
CA PRO A 60 -11.00 10.01 -16.48
C PRO A 60 -10.81 10.46 -15.04
N PRO A 61 -11.35 11.64 -14.66
CA PRO A 61 -11.21 12.17 -13.31
C PRO A 61 -11.78 11.18 -12.29
N SER A 62 -11.04 10.97 -11.19
CA SER A 62 -11.48 10.12 -10.10
C SER A 62 -12.83 10.57 -9.55
N THR A 63 -13.71 9.62 -9.22
CA THR A 63 -14.97 9.88 -8.52
C THR A 63 -14.76 10.18 -7.02
N LEU A 64 -13.55 9.96 -6.51
CA LEU A 64 -13.20 10.25 -5.12
C LEU A 64 -12.60 11.66 -4.98
N PRO A 65 -12.89 12.38 -3.87
CA PRO A 65 -12.31 13.69 -3.66
C PRO A 65 -10.77 13.63 -3.61
N ARG A 66 -10.12 14.76 -3.91
CA ARG A 66 -8.64 14.87 -3.90
C ARG A 66 -8.07 14.47 -2.54
N PRO A 67 -7.03 13.61 -2.46
CA PRO A 67 -6.40 13.23 -1.19
C PRO A 67 -6.03 14.44 -0.31
N ARG A 68 -6.03 14.25 1.02
CA ARG A 68 -5.65 15.30 1.98
C ARG A 68 -4.47 14.87 2.86
N PRO A 69 -3.22 14.93 2.35
CA PRO A 69 -2.03 14.73 3.17
C PRO A 69 -2.02 15.66 4.39
N ASP A 70 -1.39 15.21 5.47
CA ASP A 70 -1.19 16.04 6.66
C ASP A 70 0.08 16.89 6.52
N TYR A 71 -0.03 18.02 5.81
CA TYR A 71 1.11 18.91 5.61
C TYR A 71 1.71 19.41 6.94
N ALA A 72 0.87 19.60 7.96
CA ALA A 72 1.33 20.03 9.28
C ALA A 72 2.22 18.95 9.91
N ARG A 73 1.78 17.69 9.92
CA ARG A 73 2.58 16.56 10.42
C ARG A 73 3.85 16.34 9.59
N ILE A 74 3.75 16.39 8.26
CA ILE A 74 4.90 16.22 7.35
C ILE A 74 6.00 17.27 7.64
N LEU A 75 5.59 18.52 7.90
CA LEU A 75 6.51 19.65 8.06
C LEU A 75 6.80 20.01 9.52
N GLN A 76 6.17 19.36 10.50
CA GLN A 76 6.40 19.63 11.92
C GLN A 76 7.84 19.34 12.33
N ASN A 77 8.40 18.23 11.82
CA ASN A 77 9.80 17.87 12.00
C ASN A 77 10.37 17.33 10.67
N PRO A 78 10.81 18.22 9.76
CA PRO A 78 11.27 17.83 8.43
C PRO A 78 12.41 16.80 8.48
N SER A 79 13.34 16.92 9.43
CA SER A 79 14.45 15.98 9.62
C SER A 79 13.96 14.58 9.95
N GLN A 80 12.94 14.45 10.79
CA GLN A 80 12.33 13.16 11.12
C GLN A 80 11.59 12.58 9.91
N THR A 81 10.84 13.39 9.17
CA THR A 81 10.17 12.96 7.94
C THR A 81 11.18 12.47 6.90
N THR A 82 12.30 13.19 6.73
CA THR A 82 13.42 12.79 5.85
C THR A 82 14.02 11.47 6.30
N SER A 83 14.33 11.33 7.60
CA SER A 83 14.86 10.08 8.17
C SER A 83 13.90 8.92 7.94
N ASN A 84 12.60 9.11 8.16
CA ASN A 84 11.58 8.08 7.99
C ASN A 84 11.51 7.53 6.55
N HIS A 85 11.45 8.39 5.53
CA HIS A 85 11.38 7.87 4.16
C HIS A 85 12.73 7.26 3.70
N PHE A 86 13.85 7.66 4.30
CA PHE A 86 15.17 7.09 4.05
C PHE A 86 15.32 5.68 4.64
N THR A 87 14.96 5.49 5.91
CA THR A 87 15.01 4.17 6.57
C THR A 87 14.04 3.15 5.96
N ARG A 88 13.02 3.62 5.24
CA ARG A 88 12.09 2.78 4.46
C ARG A 88 12.52 2.52 3.01
N ARG A 89 13.70 2.99 2.59
CA ARG A 89 14.21 2.92 1.21
C ARG A 89 13.18 3.34 0.15
N SER A 90 12.51 4.46 0.39
CA SER A 90 11.48 4.98 -0.54
C SER A 90 12.02 5.37 -1.93
N GLY A 91 13.33 5.55 -2.08
CA GLY A 91 13.96 6.02 -3.33
C GLY A 91 13.84 7.53 -3.56
N LEU A 92 13.23 8.27 -2.63
CA LEU A 92 13.08 9.72 -2.73
C LEU A 92 14.40 10.44 -2.39
N SER A 93 14.62 11.60 -3.03
CA SER A 93 15.78 12.46 -2.77
C SER A 93 15.80 12.97 -1.32
N PRO A 94 17.00 13.17 -0.71
CA PRO A 94 17.13 13.84 0.58
C PRO A 94 16.49 15.25 0.63
N GLU A 95 16.39 15.92 -0.51
CA GLU A 95 15.78 17.26 -0.62
C GLU A 95 14.25 17.24 -0.75
N HIS A 96 13.63 16.05 -0.83
CA HIS A 96 12.19 15.90 -1.12
C HIS A 96 11.32 16.66 -0.11
N VAL A 97 11.57 16.49 1.19
CA VAL A 97 10.82 17.17 2.25
C VAL A 97 11.09 18.69 2.26
N ALA A 98 12.33 19.10 1.99
CA ALA A 98 12.68 20.51 1.89
C ALA A 98 11.96 21.18 0.71
N HIS A 99 11.77 20.47 -0.40
CA HIS A 99 10.98 20.95 -1.53
C HIS A 99 9.50 21.09 -1.16
N ILE A 100 8.91 20.09 -0.49
CA ILE A 100 7.53 20.19 0.04
C ILE A 100 7.36 21.44 0.92
N SER A 101 8.35 21.75 1.76
CA SER A 101 8.34 22.97 2.59
C SER A 101 8.29 24.25 1.74
N ARG A 102 9.14 24.36 0.71
CA ARG A 102 9.16 25.53 -0.19
C ARG A 102 7.86 25.69 -0.98
N LEU A 103 7.27 24.58 -1.45
CA LEU A 103 5.99 24.57 -2.13
C LEU A 103 4.87 25.02 -1.17
N ARG A 104 4.89 24.56 0.09
CA ARG A 104 3.94 24.99 1.12
C ARG A 104 4.07 26.48 1.44
N ASP A 105 5.28 27.01 1.58
CA ASP A 105 5.51 28.43 1.79
C ASP A 105 5.00 29.26 0.60
N THR A 106 5.25 28.78 -0.63
CA THR A 106 4.78 29.40 -1.86
C THR A 106 3.25 29.39 -1.95
N GLN A 107 2.60 28.27 -1.61
CA GLN A 107 1.15 28.14 -1.55
C GLN A 107 0.54 29.16 -0.57
N LEU A 108 1.08 29.22 0.66
CA LEU A 108 0.59 30.16 1.68
C LEU A 108 0.79 31.63 1.27
N LEU A 109 1.91 31.95 0.60
CA LEU A 109 2.16 33.28 0.06
C LEU A 109 1.17 33.64 -1.07
N LEU A 110 0.92 32.71 -1.98
CA LEU A 110 -0.02 32.91 -3.10
C LEU A 110 -1.46 33.10 -2.58
N LEU A 111 -1.89 32.31 -1.59
CA LEU A 111 -3.19 32.47 -0.94
C LEU A 111 -3.36 33.86 -0.32
N ARG A 112 -2.37 34.34 0.45
CA ARG A 112 -2.38 35.69 1.04
C ARG A 112 -2.41 36.78 -0.05
N LYS A 113 -1.63 36.63 -1.12
CA LYS A 113 -1.63 37.56 -2.25
C LYS A 113 -2.98 37.58 -2.98
N LEU A 114 -3.59 36.42 -3.17
CA LEU A 114 -4.89 36.26 -3.83
C LEU A 114 -6.00 36.90 -3.00
N GLU A 115 -6.03 36.66 -1.69
CA GLU A 115 -6.97 37.30 -0.76
C GLU A 115 -6.82 38.83 -0.79
N SER A 116 -5.59 39.35 -0.69
CA SER A 116 -5.33 40.79 -0.75
C SER A 116 -5.79 41.42 -2.06
N VAL A 117 -5.56 40.77 -3.22
CA VAL A 117 -6.01 41.27 -4.52
C VAL A 117 -7.53 41.19 -4.66
N ARG A 118 -8.17 40.14 -4.16
CA ARG A 118 -9.64 40.00 -4.16
C ARG A 118 -10.32 41.04 -3.27
N SER A 119 -9.75 41.34 -2.09
CA SER A 119 -10.24 42.44 -1.24
C SER A 119 -10.22 43.78 -1.98
N LYS A 120 -9.08 44.13 -2.60
CA LYS A 120 -8.95 45.34 -3.41
C LYS A 120 -9.89 45.37 -4.61
N GLN A 121 -10.11 44.22 -5.25
CA GLN A 121 -11.07 44.09 -6.34
C GLN A 121 -12.50 44.36 -5.88
N ASN A 122 -12.88 43.85 -4.69
CA ASN A 122 -14.19 44.10 -4.10
C ASN A 122 -14.37 45.57 -3.69
N GLU A 123 -13.34 46.20 -3.11
CA GLU A 123 -13.32 47.63 -2.79
C GLU A 123 -13.51 48.49 -4.04
N ILE A 124 -12.73 48.25 -5.11
CA ILE A 124 -12.87 48.99 -6.37
C ILE A 124 -14.24 48.73 -7.01
N SER A 125 -14.74 47.50 -6.96
CA SER A 125 -16.08 47.18 -7.48
C SER A 125 -17.18 47.93 -6.72
N SER A 126 -17.03 48.11 -5.41
CA SER A 126 -17.92 48.92 -4.58
C SER A 126 -17.85 50.41 -4.95
N LEU A 127 -16.65 50.96 -5.13
CA LEU A 127 -16.46 52.36 -5.57
C LEU A 127 -17.09 52.62 -6.94
N ILE A 128 -16.92 51.71 -7.90
CA ILE A 128 -17.54 51.80 -9.23
C ILE A 128 -19.08 51.75 -9.10
N LYS A 129 -19.62 50.81 -8.32
CA LYS A 129 -21.07 50.66 -8.12
C LYS A 129 -21.70 51.91 -7.50
N ASN A 130 -21.00 52.54 -6.56
CA ASN A 130 -21.45 53.74 -5.86
C ASN A 130 -21.10 55.04 -6.59
N LYS A 131 -20.45 54.97 -7.77
CA LYS A 131 -19.97 56.12 -8.56
C LYS A 131 -19.07 57.07 -7.75
N LEU A 132 -18.28 56.50 -6.84
CA LEU A 132 -17.35 57.24 -5.99
C LEU A 132 -15.97 57.26 -6.65
N GLY A 133 -15.60 58.41 -7.25
CA GLY A 133 -14.30 58.63 -7.89
C GLY A 133 -14.30 58.56 -9.42
N ASP A 134 -13.10 58.60 -10.01
CA ASP A 134 -12.90 58.58 -11.47
C ASP A 134 -13.20 57.17 -12.03
N THR A 135 -14.40 57.02 -12.61
CA THR A 135 -14.92 55.74 -13.08
C THR A 135 -14.04 55.09 -14.17
N PRO A 136 -13.61 55.81 -15.24
CA PRO A 136 -12.62 55.30 -16.19
C PRO A 136 -11.35 54.72 -15.56
N GLU A 137 -10.78 55.40 -14.55
CA GLU A 137 -9.56 54.95 -13.91
C GLU A 137 -9.80 53.74 -13.00
N LEU A 138 -10.90 53.73 -12.24
CA LEU A 138 -11.30 52.58 -11.43
C LEU A 138 -11.54 51.32 -12.29
N VAL A 139 -12.15 51.48 -13.48
CA VAL A 139 -12.32 50.38 -14.44
C VAL A 139 -10.97 49.86 -14.96
N ARG A 140 -10.00 50.76 -15.22
CA ARG A 140 -8.64 50.38 -15.62
C ARG A 140 -7.93 49.59 -14.52
N GLN A 141 -8.05 50.02 -13.27
CA GLN A 141 -7.48 49.32 -12.11
C GLN A 141 -8.14 47.96 -11.88
N ALA A 142 -9.47 47.86 -12.00
CA ALA A 142 -10.20 46.60 -11.91
C ALA A 142 -9.73 45.58 -12.96
N LYS A 143 -9.50 46.03 -14.21
CA LYS A 143 -8.92 45.17 -15.26
C LYS A 143 -7.53 44.66 -14.90
N LYS A 144 -6.64 45.52 -14.37
CA LYS A 144 -5.30 45.10 -13.92
C LYS A 144 -5.38 44.09 -12.77
N LEU A 145 -6.27 44.29 -11.80
CA LEU A 145 -6.46 43.34 -10.70
C LEU A 145 -6.99 42.00 -11.21
N LYS A 146 -7.94 41.99 -12.16
CA LYS A 146 -8.47 40.76 -12.77
C LYS A 146 -7.36 39.90 -13.40
N VAL A 147 -6.41 40.52 -14.09
CA VAL A 147 -5.24 39.81 -14.65
C VAL A 147 -4.40 39.20 -13.52
N ARG A 148 -4.09 39.97 -12.47
CA ARG A 148 -3.30 39.48 -11.33
C ARG A 148 -4.00 38.35 -10.56
N VAL A 149 -5.33 38.40 -10.42
CA VAL A 149 -6.12 37.29 -9.87
C VAL A 149 -5.90 36.03 -10.69
N GLY A 150 -6.08 36.13 -12.01
CA GLY A 150 -5.88 34.98 -12.90
C GLY A 150 -4.46 34.42 -12.85
N ASP A 151 -3.43 35.27 -12.75
CA ASP A 151 -2.04 34.84 -12.62
C ASP A 151 -1.79 34.10 -11.29
N TYR A 152 -2.28 34.64 -10.17
CA TYR A 152 -2.15 34.00 -8.87
C TYR A 152 -2.96 32.70 -8.77
N GLU A 153 -4.14 32.63 -9.36
CA GLU A 153 -4.94 31.40 -9.41
C GLU A 153 -4.24 30.30 -10.21
N ARG A 154 -3.66 30.62 -11.37
CA ARG A 154 -2.89 29.64 -12.17
C ARG A 154 -1.66 29.13 -11.42
N ASN A 155 -0.87 30.05 -10.84
CA ASN A 155 0.33 29.68 -10.08
C ASN A 155 -0.02 28.88 -8.81
N LEU A 156 -1.12 29.23 -8.15
CA LEU A 156 -1.60 28.49 -6.98
C LEU A 156 -2.02 27.08 -7.39
N GLY A 157 -2.79 26.92 -8.47
CA GLY A 157 -3.20 25.62 -8.98
C GLY A 157 -2.01 24.70 -9.28
N GLY A 158 -0.99 25.19 -9.99
CA GLY A 158 0.22 24.41 -10.27
C GLY A 158 1.02 24.07 -9.00
N THR A 159 1.16 25.03 -8.08
CA THR A 159 1.86 24.81 -6.78
C THR A 159 1.13 23.77 -5.94
N GLU A 160 -0.21 23.78 -5.92
CA GLU A 160 -1.02 22.83 -5.18
C GLU A 160 -0.97 21.41 -5.76
N GLU A 161 -0.91 21.31 -7.09
CA GLU A 161 -0.76 20.02 -7.80
C GLU A 161 0.60 19.39 -7.49
N GLU A 162 1.68 20.14 -7.65
CA GLU A 162 3.05 19.67 -7.34
C GLU A 162 3.20 19.33 -5.84
N LEU A 163 2.69 20.19 -4.95
CA LEU A 163 2.70 19.94 -3.51
C LEU A 163 1.98 18.63 -3.16
N LEU A 164 0.83 18.38 -3.79
CA LEU A 164 0.05 17.16 -3.58
C LEU A 164 0.82 15.94 -4.11
N GLU A 165 1.32 15.98 -5.33
CA GLU A 165 2.08 14.90 -5.95
C GLU A 165 3.29 14.50 -5.10
N MET A 166 4.13 15.47 -4.73
CA MET A 166 5.30 15.22 -3.88
C MET A 166 4.90 14.65 -2.51
N SER A 167 3.81 15.13 -1.93
CA SER A 167 3.35 14.63 -0.63
C SER A 167 2.76 13.23 -0.70
N LEU A 168 2.15 12.85 -1.82
CA LEU A 168 1.60 11.51 -2.02
C LEU A 168 2.68 10.45 -2.25
N ALA A 169 3.85 10.86 -2.76
CA ALA A 169 5.01 9.98 -2.93
C ALA A 169 5.64 9.52 -1.60
N LEU A 170 5.43 10.26 -0.51
CA LEU A 170 5.93 9.87 0.81
C LEU A 170 5.22 8.61 1.33
N PRO A 171 5.96 7.63 1.90
CA PRO A 171 5.36 6.54 2.64
C PRO A 171 4.74 7.05 3.95
N ASN A 172 4.00 6.19 4.64
CA ASN A 172 3.54 6.47 5.99
C ASN A 172 4.72 6.66 6.97
N PHE A 173 4.44 7.26 8.12
CA PHE A 173 5.37 7.30 9.24
C PHE A 173 5.46 5.92 9.89
N SER A 174 6.67 5.43 10.11
CA SER A 174 6.93 4.21 10.85
C SER A 174 6.66 4.41 12.34
N HIS A 175 6.16 3.36 13.00
CA HIS A 175 5.95 3.34 14.43
C HIS A 175 7.31 3.39 15.17
N PRO A 176 7.43 4.09 16.32
CA PRO A 176 8.70 4.19 17.03
C PRO A 176 9.32 2.85 17.46
N SER A 177 8.49 1.83 17.66
CA SER A 177 8.95 0.47 18.01
C SER A 177 9.36 -0.38 16.80
N THR A 178 9.18 0.11 15.57
CA THR A 178 9.55 -0.67 14.37
C THR A 178 11.07 -0.77 14.25
N PRO A 179 11.64 -1.99 14.12
CA PRO A 179 13.06 -2.19 13.90
C PRO A 179 13.53 -1.50 12.62
N ILE A 180 14.77 -0.98 12.62
CA ILE A 180 15.32 -0.29 11.46
C ILE A 180 16.11 -1.30 10.61
N GLY A 181 15.84 -1.35 9.31
CA GLY A 181 16.64 -2.09 8.34
C GLY A 181 15.83 -3.00 7.41
N ALA A 182 16.54 -3.95 6.79
CA ALA A 182 16.01 -4.95 5.88
C ALA A 182 15.38 -6.13 6.64
N GLU A 183 14.73 -7.04 5.92
CA GLU A 183 14.02 -8.22 6.45
C GLU A 183 14.78 -9.02 7.52
N ASP A 184 16.12 -9.11 7.43
CA ASP A 184 16.96 -9.82 8.41
C ASP A 184 17.01 -9.15 9.80
N GLN A 185 16.51 -7.91 9.92
CA GLN A 185 16.33 -7.18 11.18
C GLN A 185 14.97 -7.43 11.83
N ALA A 186 14.13 -8.30 11.26
CA ALA A 186 12.86 -8.67 11.87
C ALA A 186 13.08 -9.28 13.26
N VAL A 187 12.23 -8.90 14.22
CA VAL A 187 12.34 -9.35 15.62
C VAL A 187 11.26 -10.36 15.92
N GLU A 188 11.64 -11.55 16.40
CA GLU A 188 10.68 -12.56 16.86
C GLU A 188 10.03 -12.11 18.18
N LEU A 189 8.72 -11.85 18.13
CA LEU A 189 7.91 -11.40 19.26
C LEU A 189 7.33 -12.57 20.07
N ASP A 190 6.97 -13.65 19.38
CA ASP A 190 6.29 -14.80 19.97
C ASP A 190 6.51 -16.04 19.09
N ARG A 191 6.38 -17.22 19.69
CA ARG A 191 6.40 -18.51 19.01
C ARG A 191 5.43 -19.47 19.69
N PHE A 192 4.57 -20.09 18.89
CA PHE A 192 3.49 -20.95 19.38
C PHE A 192 3.22 -22.14 18.45
N GLY A 193 2.36 -23.05 18.91
CA GLY A 193 2.07 -24.31 18.24
C GLY A 193 3.04 -25.44 18.64
N PRO A 194 2.98 -26.59 17.94
CA PRO A 194 3.86 -27.72 18.24
C PRO A 194 5.33 -27.40 17.95
N THR A 195 6.24 -28.17 18.54
CA THR A 195 7.66 -28.12 18.20
C THR A 195 7.85 -28.40 16.70
N PRO A 196 8.60 -27.55 15.96
CA PRO A 196 8.93 -27.81 14.56
C PRO A 196 9.57 -29.19 14.40
N ILE A 197 9.02 -30.01 13.50
CA ILE A 197 9.69 -31.25 13.13
C ILE A 197 10.95 -30.97 12.30
N PRO A 198 11.97 -31.85 12.32
CA PRO A 198 13.19 -31.64 11.56
C PRO A 198 12.92 -31.41 10.06
N ALA A 199 13.76 -30.57 9.45
CA ALA A 199 13.73 -30.38 8.01
C ALA A 199 14.00 -31.72 7.29
N ASN A 200 13.18 -32.02 6.29
CA ASN A 200 13.28 -33.26 5.52
C ASN A 200 12.76 -33.02 4.10
N THR A 201 13.64 -33.10 3.11
CA THR A 201 13.31 -32.89 1.69
C THR A 201 12.31 -33.89 1.13
N ASP A 202 12.15 -35.07 1.75
CA ASP A 202 11.10 -36.03 1.35
C ASP A 202 9.69 -35.50 1.62
N ARG A 203 9.57 -34.47 2.47
CA ARG A 203 8.31 -33.78 2.78
C ARG A 203 8.05 -32.58 1.89
N ASP A 204 8.85 -32.33 0.84
CA ASP A 204 8.62 -31.24 -0.10
C ASP A 204 7.21 -31.33 -0.72
N HIS A 205 6.46 -30.23 -0.65
CA HIS A 205 5.08 -30.20 -1.12
C HIS A 205 4.91 -30.57 -2.59
N LEU A 206 5.90 -30.33 -3.47
CA LEU A 206 5.79 -30.71 -4.88
C LEU A 206 5.93 -32.22 -5.04
N ARG A 207 6.77 -32.89 -4.25
CA ARG A 207 6.85 -34.35 -4.21
C ARG A 207 5.50 -34.94 -3.80
N ILE A 208 4.87 -34.39 -2.77
CA ILE A 208 3.55 -34.81 -2.29
C ILE A 208 2.50 -34.59 -3.37
N CYS A 209 2.48 -33.40 -3.98
CA CYS A 209 1.52 -33.05 -5.02
C CYS A 209 1.68 -33.93 -6.27
N THR A 210 2.92 -34.24 -6.67
CA THR A 210 3.21 -35.13 -7.81
C THR A 210 2.80 -36.57 -7.51
N HIS A 211 3.00 -37.03 -6.27
CA HIS A 211 2.60 -38.36 -5.87
C HIS A 211 1.07 -38.52 -5.95
N TYR A 212 0.31 -37.56 -5.44
CA TYR A 212 -1.16 -37.64 -5.37
C TYR A 212 -1.92 -36.94 -6.52
N ASP A 213 -1.23 -36.47 -7.56
CA ASP A 213 -1.81 -35.72 -8.69
C ASP A 213 -2.61 -34.47 -8.25
N LEU A 214 -2.05 -33.70 -7.30
CA LEU A 214 -2.72 -32.54 -6.70
C LEU A 214 -2.47 -31.23 -7.47
N LEU A 215 -1.47 -31.21 -8.35
CA LEU A 215 -1.11 -30.07 -9.19
C LEU A 215 -0.98 -30.51 -10.63
N ASP A 216 -1.46 -29.67 -11.56
CA ASP A 216 -1.41 -29.96 -13.00
C ASP A 216 -0.50 -28.96 -13.75
N PRO A 217 0.81 -29.26 -13.88
CA PRO A 217 1.75 -28.37 -14.55
C PRO A 217 1.52 -28.28 -16.07
N GLU A 218 0.93 -29.31 -16.69
CA GLU A 218 0.62 -29.32 -18.12
C GLU A 218 -0.54 -28.37 -18.43
N ALA A 219 -1.58 -28.39 -17.61
CA ALA A 219 -2.67 -27.42 -17.67
C ALA A 219 -2.18 -25.99 -17.43
N SER A 220 -1.31 -25.78 -16.41
CA SER A 220 -0.66 -24.49 -16.17
C SER A 220 0.09 -23.99 -17.40
N ALA A 221 0.96 -24.82 -18.00
CA ALA A 221 1.75 -24.47 -19.17
C ALA A 221 0.89 -24.17 -20.41
N THR A 222 -0.22 -24.89 -20.57
CA THR A 222 -1.15 -24.71 -21.70
C THR A 222 -1.98 -23.44 -21.57
N ALA A 223 -2.45 -23.10 -20.36
CA ALA A 223 -3.37 -22.00 -20.14
C ALA A 223 -2.67 -20.64 -19.99
N THR A 224 -1.66 -20.54 -19.11
CA THR A 224 -1.11 -19.23 -18.69
C THR A 224 0.42 -19.22 -18.59
N GLY A 225 1.04 -20.35 -18.28
CA GLY A 225 2.49 -20.49 -18.09
C GLY A 225 2.90 -20.80 -16.64
N SER A 226 4.17 -20.56 -16.32
CA SER A 226 4.75 -20.82 -15.00
C SER A 226 4.08 -20.02 -13.88
N SER A 227 4.05 -20.58 -12.67
CA SER A 227 3.55 -19.89 -11.45
C SER A 227 2.05 -19.53 -11.48
N TRP A 228 1.26 -20.26 -12.29
CA TRP A 228 -0.21 -20.26 -12.31
C TRP A 228 -0.73 -21.67 -12.01
N PRO A 229 -0.72 -22.12 -10.74
CA PRO A 229 -0.99 -23.52 -10.40
C PRO A 229 -2.45 -23.90 -10.64
N TYR A 230 -2.67 -25.08 -11.20
CA TYR A 230 -3.97 -25.75 -11.20
C TYR A 230 -4.02 -26.71 -10.01
N LEU A 231 -4.83 -26.41 -8.99
CA LEU A 231 -5.10 -27.35 -7.89
C LEU A 231 -6.13 -28.40 -8.33
N ARG A 232 -5.87 -29.67 -8.02
CA ARG A 232 -6.76 -30.80 -8.33
C ARG A 232 -7.08 -31.64 -7.10
N GLY A 233 -8.21 -32.33 -7.15
CA GLY A 233 -8.64 -33.30 -6.13
C GLY A 233 -8.57 -32.73 -4.71
N ALA A 234 -7.83 -33.42 -3.84
CA ALA A 234 -7.70 -33.05 -2.42
C ALA A 234 -7.08 -31.65 -2.20
N ALA A 235 -6.22 -31.14 -3.08
CA ALA A 235 -5.66 -29.79 -2.90
C ALA A 235 -6.70 -28.70 -3.17
N ALA A 236 -7.56 -28.89 -4.18
CA ALA A 236 -8.68 -27.97 -4.44
C ALA A 236 -9.70 -28.00 -3.28
N LEU A 237 -9.98 -29.18 -2.73
CA LEU A 237 -10.83 -29.34 -1.54
C LEU A 237 -10.21 -28.68 -0.30
N LEU A 238 -8.89 -28.78 -0.14
CA LEU A 238 -8.15 -28.15 0.95
C LEU A 238 -8.22 -26.63 0.87
N GLU A 239 -8.10 -26.04 -0.32
CA GLU A 239 -8.32 -24.62 -0.54
C GLU A 239 -9.72 -24.18 -0.05
N MET A 240 -10.77 -24.88 -0.48
CA MET A 240 -12.14 -24.56 -0.06
C MET A 240 -12.32 -24.68 1.46
N ALA A 241 -11.77 -25.75 2.07
CA ALA A 241 -11.85 -25.97 3.51
C ALA A 241 -11.12 -24.88 4.31
N LEU A 242 -9.95 -24.45 3.84
CA LEU A 242 -9.17 -23.37 4.47
C LEU A 242 -9.90 -22.03 4.39
N ILE A 243 -10.48 -21.69 3.23
CA ILE A 243 -11.28 -20.48 3.07
C ILE A 243 -12.43 -20.45 4.08
N HIS A 244 -13.23 -21.52 4.13
CA HIS A 244 -14.37 -21.58 5.04
C HIS A 244 -13.97 -21.58 6.51
N TYR A 245 -12.88 -22.27 6.87
CA TYR A 245 -12.34 -22.25 8.22
C TYR A 245 -11.94 -20.83 8.64
N SER A 246 -11.09 -20.16 7.86
CA SER A 246 -10.63 -18.82 8.18
C SER A 246 -11.76 -17.79 8.23
N VAL A 247 -12.72 -17.84 7.30
CA VAL A 247 -13.92 -17.00 7.36
C VAL A 247 -14.76 -17.30 8.61
N SER A 248 -14.92 -18.57 8.98
CA SER A 248 -15.69 -18.94 10.18
C SER A 248 -15.09 -18.38 11.47
N ILE A 249 -13.75 -18.37 11.57
CA ILE A 249 -13.05 -17.77 12.72
C ILE A 249 -13.25 -16.25 12.70
N ALA A 250 -13.06 -15.59 11.55
CA ALA A 250 -13.30 -14.14 11.46
C ALA A 250 -14.75 -13.77 11.84
N VAL A 251 -15.76 -14.51 11.37
CA VAL A 251 -17.17 -14.28 11.73
C VAL A 251 -17.42 -14.47 13.22
N LYS A 252 -16.81 -15.49 13.84
CA LYS A 252 -16.84 -15.69 15.30
C LYS A 252 -16.30 -14.46 16.05
N HIS A 253 -15.33 -13.75 15.48
CA HIS A 253 -14.75 -12.50 16.02
C HIS A 253 -15.49 -11.22 15.59
N GLY A 254 -16.70 -11.35 15.04
CA GLY A 254 -17.58 -10.23 14.71
C GLY A 254 -17.27 -9.54 13.39
N TYR A 255 -16.52 -10.19 12.48
CA TYR A 255 -16.30 -9.67 11.14
C TYR A 255 -17.50 -9.94 10.24
N THR A 256 -17.88 -8.93 9.44
CA THR A 256 -18.90 -9.11 8.40
C THR A 256 -18.26 -9.68 7.13
N PRO A 257 -18.72 -10.84 6.61
CA PRO A 257 -18.17 -11.43 5.40
C PRO A 257 -18.55 -10.62 4.15
N VAL A 258 -17.60 -10.49 3.22
CA VAL A 258 -17.74 -9.75 1.95
C VAL A 258 -17.07 -10.55 0.83
N ILE A 259 -17.67 -10.54 -0.36
CA ILE A 259 -17.02 -11.03 -1.58
C ILE A 259 -16.76 -9.81 -2.49
N PRO A 260 -15.54 -9.23 -2.46
CA PRO A 260 -15.20 -8.08 -3.30
C PRO A 260 -14.94 -8.47 -4.77
N PRO A 261 -15.02 -7.51 -5.72
CA PRO A 261 -14.50 -7.70 -7.07
C PRO A 261 -12.97 -7.75 -7.09
N ASP A 262 -12.40 -8.50 -8.03
CA ASP A 262 -10.94 -8.62 -8.22
C ASP A 262 -10.36 -7.50 -9.13
N VAL A 263 -11.22 -6.87 -9.95
CA VAL A 263 -10.86 -5.77 -10.84
C VAL A 263 -11.21 -4.45 -10.16
N VAL A 264 -10.24 -3.54 -10.06
CA VAL A 264 -10.38 -2.23 -9.41
C VAL A 264 -9.85 -1.11 -10.28
N LYS A 265 -10.26 0.13 -10.00
CA LYS A 265 -9.67 1.32 -10.63
C LYS A 265 -8.23 1.49 -10.17
N ALA A 266 -7.31 1.83 -11.07
CA ALA A 266 -5.90 2.09 -10.73
C ALA A 266 -5.75 3.18 -9.67
N ASP A 267 -6.61 4.22 -9.71
CA ASP A 267 -6.66 5.27 -8.69
C ASP A 267 -6.95 4.73 -7.29
N LEU A 268 -7.84 3.74 -7.14
CA LEU A 268 -8.13 3.10 -5.85
C LEU A 268 -6.90 2.36 -5.32
N ALA A 269 -6.26 1.53 -6.17
CA ALA A 269 -5.05 0.80 -5.80
C ALA A 269 -3.90 1.74 -5.39
N SER A 270 -3.70 2.82 -6.15
CA SER A 270 -2.71 3.87 -5.83
C SER A 270 -2.99 4.52 -4.48
N ARG A 271 -4.25 4.85 -4.18
CA ARG A 271 -4.68 5.43 -2.90
C ARG A 271 -4.50 4.49 -1.70
N CYS A 272 -4.51 3.18 -1.93
CA CYS A 272 -4.19 2.17 -0.91
C CYS A 272 -2.68 2.00 -0.68
N GLY A 273 -1.82 2.58 -1.53
CA GLY A 273 -0.36 2.47 -1.45
C GLY A 273 0.27 1.48 -2.45
N PHE A 274 -0.50 0.98 -3.42
CA PHE A 274 -0.04 0.04 -4.46
C PHE A 274 0.30 0.72 -5.79
N ALA A 275 0.75 1.98 -5.77
CA ALA A 275 1.14 2.68 -6.98
C ALA A 275 2.33 1.98 -7.67
N PRO A 276 2.40 1.96 -9.01
CA PRO A 276 3.58 1.49 -9.74
C PRO A 276 4.79 2.31 -9.30
N ARG A 277 5.74 1.69 -8.59
CA ARG A 277 7.01 2.33 -8.24
C ARG A 277 7.90 2.32 -9.49
N ASP A 278 7.66 3.24 -10.42
CA ASP A 278 8.42 3.26 -11.67
C ASP A 278 9.64 4.18 -11.58
N SER A 279 10.79 3.54 -11.48
CA SER A 279 12.01 3.88 -12.24
C SER A 279 12.92 2.67 -12.45
N GLY A 280 12.64 1.52 -11.81
CA GLY A 280 13.37 0.25 -11.97
C GLY A 280 12.72 -0.83 -12.87
N GLY A 281 11.55 -0.57 -13.46
CA GLY A 281 10.99 -1.41 -14.54
C GLY A 281 10.24 -2.71 -14.15
N ALA A 282 10.03 -2.99 -12.87
CA ALA A 282 9.28 -4.18 -12.42
C ALA A 282 7.88 -3.80 -11.91
N GLN A 283 6.89 -3.73 -12.81
CA GLN A 283 5.50 -3.53 -12.43
C GLN A 283 4.97 -4.77 -11.70
N GLN A 284 4.52 -4.61 -10.45
CA GLN A 284 3.94 -5.70 -9.64
C GLN A 284 2.45 -5.91 -9.87
N THR A 285 1.78 -4.97 -10.56
CA THR A 285 0.33 -4.95 -10.78
C THR A 285 0.02 -5.28 -12.24
N TYR A 286 -0.97 -6.16 -12.47
CA TYR A 286 -1.49 -6.43 -13.81
C TYR A 286 -2.51 -5.36 -14.21
N ALA A 287 -2.27 -4.68 -15.33
CA ALA A 287 -3.22 -3.73 -15.92
C ALA A 287 -4.10 -4.41 -16.97
N LEU A 288 -5.37 -4.01 -17.05
CA LEU A 288 -6.28 -4.47 -18.11
C LEU A 288 -6.08 -3.62 -19.36
N ALA A 289 -5.83 -4.27 -20.49
CA ALA A 289 -5.74 -3.62 -21.80
C ALA A 289 -7.07 -2.94 -22.16
N ASP A 290 -6.99 -1.83 -22.89
CA ASP A 290 -8.13 -1.09 -23.45
C ASP A 290 -9.20 -0.63 -22.45
N SER A 291 -8.85 -0.55 -21.16
CA SER A 291 -9.75 0.02 -20.15
C SER A 291 -9.74 1.55 -20.21
N ALA A 292 -10.85 2.14 -20.67
CA ALA A 292 -11.06 3.58 -20.65
C ALA A 292 -10.96 4.20 -19.24
N GLU A 293 -11.21 3.40 -18.19
CA GLU A 293 -11.14 3.83 -16.79
C GLU A 293 -9.84 3.41 -16.07
N GLN A 294 -8.82 2.91 -16.80
CA GLN A 294 -7.57 2.40 -16.25
C GLN A 294 -7.81 1.40 -15.09
N HIS A 295 -8.25 0.20 -15.44
CA HIS A 295 -8.52 -0.87 -14.48
C HIS A 295 -7.29 -1.76 -14.29
N VAL A 296 -7.13 -2.28 -13.07
CA VAL A 296 -6.06 -3.20 -12.68
C VAL A 296 -6.64 -4.38 -11.90
N LEU A 297 -5.92 -5.51 -11.92
CA LEU A 297 -6.19 -6.61 -11.01
C LEU A 297 -5.59 -6.30 -9.63
N ALA A 298 -6.37 -6.52 -8.57
CA ALA A 298 -5.92 -6.21 -7.21
C ALA A 298 -4.83 -7.19 -6.74
N GLY A 299 -3.75 -6.66 -6.14
CA GLY A 299 -2.67 -7.47 -5.55
C GLY A 299 -2.98 -8.05 -4.15
N THR A 300 -4.17 -7.75 -3.63
CA THR A 300 -4.75 -8.22 -2.36
C THR A 300 -6.23 -7.83 -2.29
N ALA A 301 -7.04 -8.61 -1.57
CA ALA A 301 -8.45 -8.28 -1.32
C ALA A 301 -8.63 -7.01 -0.44
N GLU A 302 -7.57 -6.51 0.20
CA GLU A 302 -7.57 -5.23 0.94
C GLU A 302 -8.08 -4.06 0.07
N VAL A 303 -7.56 -3.96 -1.17
CA VAL A 303 -7.82 -2.81 -2.05
C VAL A 303 -9.32 -2.66 -2.34
N PRO A 304 -10.04 -3.69 -2.84
CA PRO A 304 -11.47 -3.56 -3.06
C PRO A 304 -12.28 -3.48 -1.75
N LEU A 305 -11.84 -4.08 -0.63
CA LEU A 305 -12.52 -3.92 0.67
C LEU A 305 -12.49 -2.46 1.15
N SER A 306 -11.40 -1.73 0.91
CA SER A 306 -11.27 -0.32 1.28
C SER A 306 -12.35 0.56 0.63
N ALA A 307 -12.87 0.17 -0.54
CA ALA A 307 -13.91 0.91 -1.25
C ALA A 307 -15.25 0.95 -0.49
N LEU A 308 -15.51 -0.01 0.41
CA LEU A 308 -16.70 0.00 1.28
C LEU A 308 -16.76 1.24 2.18
N PHE A 309 -15.60 1.85 2.45
CA PHE A 309 -15.47 2.96 3.39
C PHE A 309 -15.07 4.27 2.72
N ALA A 310 -14.66 4.23 1.45
CA ALA A 310 -14.22 5.41 0.71
C ALA A 310 -15.29 6.50 0.67
N ASN A 311 -14.88 7.74 0.93
CA ASN A 311 -15.71 8.94 1.01
C ASN A 311 -16.89 8.82 1.99
N ARG A 312 -16.74 8.06 3.09
CA ARG A 312 -17.75 7.91 4.15
C ARG A 312 -17.34 8.59 5.45
N VAL A 313 -18.35 9.03 6.19
CA VAL A 313 -18.25 9.47 7.57
C VAL A 313 -18.92 8.44 8.46
N LEU A 314 -18.14 7.72 9.27
CA LEU A 314 -18.62 6.70 10.19
C LEU A 314 -19.05 7.33 11.52
N SER A 315 -20.18 6.86 12.06
CA SER A 315 -20.64 7.23 13.41
C SER A 315 -20.00 6.32 14.47
N PRO A 316 -19.96 6.73 15.75
CA PRO A 316 -19.37 5.92 16.82
C PRO A 316 -19.92 4.49 16.90
N GLY A 317 -21.23 4.29 16.69
CA GLY A 317 -21.85 2.95 16.71
C GLY A 317 -21.49 2.05 15.51
N GLN A 318 -20.79 2.59 14.50
CA GLN A 318 -20.28 1.81 13.36
C GLN A 318 -18.81 1.42 13.53
N LEU A 319 -18.14 1.86 14.61
CA LEU A 319 -16.72 1.65 14.84
C LEU A 319 -16.50 0.73 16.06
N PRO A 320 -15.49 -0.17 16.02
CA PRO A 320 -14.69 -0.51 14.85
C PRO A 320 -15.51 -1.25 13.78
N ALA A 321 -15.39 -0.84 12.52
CA ALA A 321 -16.00 -1.55 11.40
C ALA A 321 -15.07 -2.69 10.99
N LYS A 322 -15.55 -3.94 11.03
CA LYS A 322 -14.77 -5.14 10.76
C LYS A 322 -15.37 -5.92 9.60
N VAL A 323 -14.59 -6.15 8.53
CA VAL A 323 -15.01 -6.96 7.38
C VAL A 323 -13.97 -8.02 7.03
N VAL A 324 -14.42 -9.20 6.61
CA VAL A 324 -13.56 -10.27 6.10
C VAL A 324 -13.90 -10.54 4.64
N GLY A 325 -12.92 -10.40 3.76
CA GLY A 325 -13.07 -10.60 2.32
C GLY A 325 -12.43 -11.89 1.84
N VAL A 326 -13.09 -12.60 0.93
CA VAL A 326 -12.46 -13.67 0.13
C VAL A 326 -12.26 -13.14 -1.29
N GLY A 327 -11.02 -13.07 -1.76
CA GLY A 327 -10.71 -12.61 -3.11
C GLY A 327 -9.40 -13.17 -3.63
N HIS A 328 -9.08 -12.85 -4.87
CA HIS A 328 -7.83 -13.27 -5.50
C HIS A 328 -6.82 -12.12 -5.49
N ALA A 329 -5.57 -12.46 -5.19
CA ALA A 329 -4.43 -11.55 -5.29
C ALA A 329 -3.67 -11.85 -6.58
N PHE A 330 -3.50 -10.83 -7.42
CA PHE A 330 -2.74 -10.91 -8.66
C PHE A 330 -1.43 -10.12 -8.52
N ARG A 331 -0.30 -10.83 -8.57
CA ARG A 331 1.04 -10.22 -8.43
C ARG A 331 1.92 -10.65 -9.58
N ALA A 332 2.46 -9.69 -10.31
CA ALA A 332 3.34 -9.99 -11.44
C ALA A 332 4.66 -10.61 -11.01
N GLU A 333 5.05 -10.45 -9.74
CA GLU A 333 6.30 -10.98 -9.17
C GLU A 333 7.52 -10.64 -10.04
N ALA A 334 7.46 -9.48 -10.70
CA ALA A 334 8.45 -9.05 -11.67
C ALA A 334 9.81 -8.91 -10.97
N GLY A 335 10.82 -9.60 -11.50
CA GLY A 335 12.17 -9.66 -10.92
C GLY A 335 12.42 -10.86 -10.00
N ALA A 336 11.38 -11.58 -9.55
CA ALA A 336 11.57 -12.84 -8.83
C ALA A 336 12.01 -13.93 -9.81
N ARG A 337 13.26 -14.41 -9.68
CA ARG A 337 13.79 -15.57 -10.40
C ARG A 337 14.34 -16.58 -9.39
N GLY A 338 14.19 -17.86 -9.67
CA GLY A 338 14.83 -18.93 -8.90
C GLY A 338 13.88 -19.77 -8.05
N ALA A 339 14.43 -20.45 -7.04
CA ALA A 339 13.79 -21.57 -6.34
C ALA A 339 12.45 -21.22 -5.65
N GLU A 340 12.18 -19.95 -5.33
CA GLU A 340 10.93 -19.55 -4.68
C GLU A 340 9.70 -19.58 -5.59
N THR A 341 9.92 -19.51 -6.92
CA THR A 341 8.86 -19.56 -7.94
C THR A 341 8.40 -20.98 -8.25
N ARG A 342 9.07 -22.00 -7.68
CA ARG A 342 8.73 -23.42 -7.83
C ARG A 342 7.59 -23.78 -6.87
N GLY A 343 6.54 -24.41 -7.38
CA GLY A 343 5.39 -24.86 -6.58
C GLY A 343 4.44 -23.72 -6.20
N LEU A 344 4.00 -23.70 -4.93
CA LEU A 344 2.91 -22.84 -4.47
C LEU A 344 3.36 -21.61 -3.67
N TYR A 345 4.67 -21.43 -3.41
CA TYR A 345 5.15 -20.44 -2.44
C TYR A 345 5.07 -19.01 -2.95
N ARG A 346 5.38 -18.81 -4.24
CA ARG A 346 5.32 -17.53 -4.95
C ARG A 346 4.68 -17.77 -6.32
N VAL A 347 3.42 -17.34 -6.44
CA VAL A 347 2.56 -17.56 -7.61
C VAL A 347 1.91 -16.26 -8.04
N HIS A 348 1.48 -16.17 -9.30
CA HIS A 348 0.94 -14.94 -9.87
C HIS A 348 -0.51 -14.66 -9.51
N GLN A 349 -1.29 -15.70 -9.23
CA GLN A 349 -2.64 -15.63 -8.71
C GLN A 349 -2.77 -16.57 -7.52
N PHE A 350 -3.41 -16.08 -6.46
CA PHE A 350 -3.77 -16.91 -5.33
C PHE A 350 -4.97 -16.38 -4.57
N THR A 351 -5.72 -17.30 -3.96
CA THR A 351 -6.83 -16.96 -3.06
C THR A 351 -6.30 -16.49 -1.71
N LYS A 352 -6.93 -15.45 -1.18
CA LYS A 352 -6.60 -14.88 0.12
C LYS A 352 -7.88 -14.52 0.88
N VAL A 353 -7.92 -14.88 2.16
CA VAL A 353 -8.93 -14.39 3.10
C VAL A 353 -8.33 -13.20 3.85
N GLU A 354 -8.94 -12.02 3.72
CA GLU A 354 -8.41 -10.75 4.20
C GLU A 354 -9.33 -10.14 5.26
N LEU A 355 -8.75 -9.75 6.39
CA LEU A 355 -9.38 -8.93 7.42
C LEU A 355 -9.11 -7.46 7.09
N PHE A 356 -10.15 -6.63 7.13
CA PHE A 356 -10.01 -5.18 7.00
C PHE A 356 -10.84 -4.48 8.08
N CYS A 357 -10.21 -3.52 8.75
CA CYS A 357 -10.81 -2.81 9.87
C CYS A 357 -10.69 -1.29 9.68
N VAL A 358 -11.72 -0.57 10.10
CA VAL A 358 -11.70 0.89 10.26
C VAL A 358 -12.00 1.23 11.72
N THR A 359 -11.12 1.99 12.36
CA THR A 359 -11.26 2.43 13.75
C THR A 359 -11.28 3.95 13.84
N ALA A 360 -11.71 4.49 14.99
CA ALA A 360 -11.46 5.89 15.28
C ALA A 360 -9.95 6.15 15.43
N SER A 361 -9.54 7.41 15.28
CA SER A 361 -8.15 7.87 15.34
C SER A 361 -7.71 8.33 16.74
N GLY A 362 -8.48 8.01 17.78
CA GLY A 362 -8.25 8.48 19.15
C GLY A 362 -7.51 7.49 20.05
N VAL A 363 -7.06 7.99 21.20
CA VAL A 363 -6.62 7.14 22.32
C VAL A 363 -7.87 6.70 23.07
N SER A 364 -8.07 5.40 23.26
CA SER A 364 -9.15 4.90 24.12
C SER A 364 -8.91 5.37 25.55
N ASP A 365 -9.89 6.03 26.18
CA ASP A 365 -9.87 6.50 27.59
C ASP A 365 -9.79 5.36 28.65
N GLY A 366 -9.50 4.11 28.24
CA GLY A 366 -9.31 3.00 29.15
C GLY A 366 -7.91 2.99 29.74
N GLY A 367 -7.75 3.47 30.97
CA GLY A 367 -6.50 3.67 31.73
C GLY A 367 -5.56 2.47 31.97
N SER A 368 -5.50 1.50 31.07
CA SER A 368 -4.34 0.65 30.87
C SER A 368 -3.50 1.29 29.78
N GLY A 369 -2.18 1.49 29.94
CA GLY A 369 -1.27 2.08 28.93
C GLY A 369 -1.11 1.30 27.62
N LYS A 370 -2.19 0.72 27.09
CA LYS A 370 -2.36 0.19 25.74
C LYS A 370 -2.55 1.38 24.79
N GLY A 371 -1.95 1.32 23.61
CA GLY A 371 -2.02 2.38 22.60
C GLY A 371 -3.44 2.74 22.18
N GLY A 372 -3.59 3.71 21.27
CA GLY A 372 -4.92 4.14 20.79
C GLY A 372 -5.69 3.05 20.05
N ASP A 373 -6.93 3.35 19.64
CA ASP A 373 -7.89 2.36 19.09
C ASP A 373 -7.31 1.48 17.97
N GLY A 374 -6.41 2.04 17.16
CA GLY A 374 -5.69 1.29 16.12
C GLY A 374 -4.79 0.19 16.68
N GLU A 375 -4.00 0.45 17.73
CA GLU A 375 -3.13 -0.58 18.34
C GLU A 375 -3.97 -1.66 19.04
N ALA A 376 -5.06 -1.27 19.72
CA ALA A 376 -5.99 -2.22 20.31
C ALA A 376 -6.66 -3.12 19.25
N MET A 377 -7.00 -2.57 18.08
CA MET A 377 -7.51 -3.35 16.97
C MET A 377 -6.44 -4.24 16.34
N MET A 378 -5.20 -3.78 16.23
CA MET A 378 -4.08 -4.61 15.76
C MET A 378 -3.89 -5.85 16.64
N GLU A 379 -3.92 -5.68 17.97
CA GLU A 379 -3.93 -6.80 18.92
C GLU A 379 -5.13 -7.74 18.70
N SER A 380 -6.34 -7.21 18.54
CA SER A 380 -7.53 -8.02 18.26
C SER A 380 -7.45 -8.77 16.92
N MET A 381 -6.84 -8.20 15.88
CA MET A 381 -6.63 -8.86 14.58
C MET A 381 -5.59 -9.97 14.69
N LYS A 382 -4.52 -9.76 15.46
CA LYS A 382 -3.50 -10.78 15.74
C LYS A 382 -4.14 -12.01 16.37
N GLU A 383 -5.06 -11.85 17.33
CA GLU A 383 -5.74 -12.99 17.96
C GLU A 383 -6.55 -13.84 16.96
N VAL A 384 -7.18 -13.22 15.94
CA VAL A 384 -7.85 -13.96 14.86
C VAL A 384 -6.85 -14.81 14.08
N GLN A 385 -5.69 -14.24 13.74
CA GLN A 385 -4.64 -14.93 12.99
C GLN A 385 -4.00 -16.05 13.82
N LYS A 386 -3.76 -15.83 15.12
CA LYS A 386 -3.29 -16.87 16.05
C LYS A 386 -4.28 -18.01 16.15
N GLU A 387 -5.58 -17.73 16.36
CA GLU A 387 -6.60 -18.78 16.47
C GLU A 387 -6.68 -19.64 15.20
N ILE A 388 -6.57 -19.03 14.01
CA ILE A 388 -6.51 -19.78 12.74
C ILE A 388 -5.26 -20.67 12.70
N ALA A 389 -4.08 -20.13 12.97
CA ALA A 389 -2.84 -20.88 12.91
C ALA A 389 -2.76 -22.01 13.95
N GLU A 390 -3.21 -21.76 15.18
CA GLU A 390 -3.26 -22.74 16.27
C GLU A 390 -4.23 -23.88 15.95
N GLY A 391 -5.43 -23.58 15.45
CA GLY A 391 -6.39 -24.62 15.08
C GLY A 391 -5.92 -25.47 13.89
N LEU A 392 -5.11 -24.92 12.99
CA LEU A 392 -4.43 -25.71 11.95
C LEU A 392 -3.27 -26.56 12.47
N GLY A 393 -2.90 -26.44 13.75
CA GLY A 393 -1.85 -27.23 14.39
C GLY A 393 -0.45 -26.95 13.82
N LEU A 394 -0.20 -25.73 13.35
CA LEU A 394 1.07 -25.32 12.76
C LEU A 394 2.03 -24.75 13.80
N SER A 395 3.34 -25.03 13.66
CA SER A 395 4.37 -24.30 14.41
C SER A 395 4.57 -22.94 13.77
N VAL A 396 4.40 -21.86 14.53
CA VAL A 396 4.38 -20.49 14.00
C VAL A 396 5.26 -19.58 14.84
N ARG A 397 5.96 -18.65 14.17
CA ARG A 397 6.63 -17.51 14.80
C ARG A 397 5.98 -16.21 14.36
N LEU A 398 5.84 -15.27 15.28
CA LEU A 398 5.35 -13.91 15.07
C LEU A 398 6.54 -12.95 15.00
N LEU A 399 6.61 -12.13 13.96
CA LEU A 399 7.71 -11.22 13.70
C LEU A 399 7.22 -9.76 13.70
N GLU A 400 7.96 -8.86 14.34
CA GLU A 400 7.88 -7.41 14.10
C GLU A 400 8.73 -7.07 12.87
N MET A 401 8.08 -6.58 11.82
CA MET A 401 8.74 -6.33 10.55
C MET A 401 9.48 -4.99 10.55
N PRO A 402 10.69 -4.93 9.97
CA PRO A 402 11.53 -3.74 10.00
C PRO A 402 11.10 -2.70 8.96
N THR A 403 11.69 -1.50 9.02
CA THR A 403 11.27 -0.33 8.23
C THR A 403 11.23 -0.55 6.72
N GLU A 404 12.14 -1.35 6.15
CA GLU A 404 12.17 -1.62 4.70
C GLU A 404 11.03 -2.57 4.24
N GLU A 405 10.44 -3.33 5.17
CA GLU A 405 9.38 -4.32 4.91
C GLU A 405 7.96 -3.81 5.19
N LEU A 406 7.80 -2.54 5.56
CA LEU A 406 6.50 -1.92 5.85
C LEU A 406 5.67 -1.57 4.60
N GLY A 407 6.26 -1.62 3.40
CA GLY A 407 5.61 -1.11 2.19
C GLY A 407 5.38 0.41 2.25
N ALA A 408 4.36 0.92 1.56
CA ALA A 408 4.05 2.36 1.55
C ALA A 408 3.08 2.81 2.64
N SER A 409 2.08 1.98 2.97
CA SER A 409 0.93 2.37 3.79
C SER A 409 1.09 2.03 5.28
N ALA A 410 1.78 0.94 5.64
CA ALA A 410 1.86 0.50 7.03
C ALA A 410 2.74 1.44 7.87
N ALA A 411 2.24 1.84 9.03
CA ALA A 411 3.04 2.44 10.09
C ALA A 411 3.75 1.37 10.92
N ARG A 412 3.07 0.24 11.14
CA ARG A 412 3.58 -0.93 11.87
C ARG A 412 3.08 -2.20 11.18
N LYS A 413 3.89 -3.26 11.15
CA LYS A 413 3.55 -4.53 10.51
C LYS A 413 4.05 -5.71 11.33
N TRP A 414 3.18 -6.71 11.50
CA TRP A 414 3.54 -8.02 12.04
C TRP A 414 3.28 -9.10 11.00
N ASP A 415 4.24 -10.00 10.85
CA ASP A 415 4.09 -11.17 10.00
C ASP A 415 4.10 -12.45 10.85
N MET A 416 3.28 -13.43 10.47
CA MET A 416 3.32 -14.78 11.04
C MET A 416 3.87 -15.74 10.01
N GLU A 417 4.87 -16.51 10.40
CA GLU A 417 5.47 -17.52 9.54
C GLU A 417 5.25 -18.91 10.10
N ALA A 418 4.84 -19.85 9.24
CA ALA A 418 4.72 -21.25 9.59
C ALA A 418 5.97 -22.03 9.20
N TRP A 419 6.34 -23.01 10.02
CA TRP A 419 7.42 -23.94 9.69
C TRP A 419 7.04 -24.86 8.54
N MET A 420 7.86 -24.91 7.49
CA MET A 420 7.69 -25.76 6.31
C MET A 420 8.86 -26.75 6.22
N PRO A 421 8.72 -28.00 6.73
CA PRO A 421 9.84 -28.93 6.89
C PRO A 421 10.42 -29.44 5.57
N GLY A 422 9.63 -29.54 4.52
CA GLY A 422 10.08 -29.88 3.17
C GLY A 422 10.90 -28.74 2.54
N ARG A 423 10.48 -27.50 2.78
CA ARG A 423 11.23 -26.29 2.41
C ARG A 423 12.45 -26.06 3.29
N GLY A 424 12.46 -26.58 4.51
CA GLY A 424 13.53 -26.43 5.51
C GLY A 424 13.63 -25.03 6.12
N ARG A 425 12.58 -24.21 6.02
CA ARG A 425 12.54 -22.84 6.57
C ARG A 425 11.13 -22.41 6.93
N TRP A 426 11.05 -21.33 7.70
CA TRP A 426 9.82 -20.60 7.95
C TRP A 426 9.32 -19.94 6.67
N GLY A 427 8.00 -19.80 6.54
CA GLY A 427 7.38 -19.05 5.46
C GLY A 427 6.16 -18.28 5.93
N GLU A 428 6.10 -17.00 5.58
CA GLU A 428 5.00 -16.08 5.89
C GLU A 428 3.66 -16.62 5.40
N ILE A 429 2.74 -16.93 6.32
CA ILE A 429 1.36 -17.34 6.03
C ILE A 429 0.37 -16.21 6.26
N SER A 430 0.81 -15.13 6.92
CA SER A 430 -0.02 -14.00 7.26
C SER A 430 0.82 -12.74 7.51
N SER A 431 0.27 -11.59 7.13
CA SER A 431 0.74 -10.25 7.47
C SER A 431 -0.37 -9.44 8.14
N LEU A 432 -0.04 -8.48 8.99
CA LEU A 432 -0.97 -7.59 9.69
C LEU A 432 -0.39 -6.19 9.77
N SER A 433 -1.10 -5.19 9.26
CA SER A 433 -0.62 -3.80 9.20
C SER A 433 -1.57 -2.83 9.87
N ASN A 434 -1.02 -1.92 10.67
CA ASN A 434 -1.69 -0.68 11.07
C ASN A 434 -1.29 0.43 10.09
N CYS A 435 -2.22 0.91 9.28
CA CYS A 435 -1.97 1.95 8.27
C CYS A 435 -2.26 3.37 8.78
N THR A 436 -2.66 3.52 10.05
CA THR A 436 -3.09 4.79 10.64
C THR A 436 -4.03 5.54 9.68
N ASP A 437 -3.84 6.84 9.50
CA ASP A 437 -4.62 7.67 8.59
C ASP A 437 -4.08 7.74 7.13
N TYR A 438 -3.13 6.88 6.74
CA TYR A 438 -2.51 6.95 5.40
C TYR A 438 -3.53 6.75 4.28
N GLN A 439 -4.31 5.66 4.37
CA GLN A 439 -5.32 5.31 3.37
C GLN A 439 -6.57 6.16 3.54
N SER A 440 -6.99 6.43 4.78
CA SER A 440 -8.19 7.21 5.05
C SER A 440 -8.09 8.66 4.55
N ARG A 441 -6.90 9.28 4.60
CA ARG A 441 -6.64 10.60 3.97
C ARG A 441 -6.67 10.58 2.45
N ARG A 442 -6.33 9.45 1.84
CA ARG A 442 -6.36 9.24 0.38
C ARG A 442 -7.76 8.86 -0.11
N LEU A 443 -8.55 8.18 0.72
CA LEU A 443 -9.88 7.66 0.40
C LEU A 443 -11.01 8.50 1.01
N HIS A 444 -10.73 9.51 1.82
CA HIS A 444 -11.72 10.30 2.57
C HIS A 444 -12.57 9.49 3.54
N ILE A 445 -11.95 8.61 4.31
CA ILE A 445 -12.61 7.87 5.39
C ILE A 445 -12.51 8.67 6.68
N ARG A 446 -13.64 9.16 7.17
CA ARG A 446 -13.73 10.00 8.38
C ARG A 446 -14.62 9.36 9.43
N HIS A 447 -14.53 9.85 10.66
CA HIS A 447 -15.43 9.46 11.73
C HIS A 447 -15.94 10.67 12.51
N ARG A 448 -17.11 10.50 13.14
CA ARG A 448 -17.60 11.44 14.16
C ARG A 448 -17.00 11.06 15.51
N PRO A 449 -16.28 11.96 16.20
CA PRO A 449 -15.81 11.72 17.56
C PRO A 449 -16.97 11.45 18.52
N LEU A 450 -16.66 10.81 19.65
CA LEU A 450 -17.58 10.79 20.79
C LEU A 450 -17.76 12.22 21.34
N PRO A 451 -18.93 12.58 21.87
CA PRO A 451 -19.19 13.91 22.42
C PRO A 451 -18.21 14.34 23.55
N SER A 452 -17.53 13.39 24.19
CA SER A 452 -16.57 13.61 25.28
C SER A 452 -15.11 13.74 24.84
N SER A 453 -14.81 13.59 23.55
CA SER A 453 -13.43 13.63 23.05
C SER A 453 -12.92 15.07 22.99
N SER A 454 -11.74 15.34 23.54
CA SER A 454 -11.06 16.62 23.31
C SER A 454 -10.69 16.74 21.81
N PRO A 455 -10.76 17.94 21.21
CA PRO A 455 -10.32 18.14 19.83
C PRO A 455 -8.86 17.69 19.67
N PRO A 456 -8.46 17.12 18.52
CA PRO A 456 -7.06 16.80 18.25
C PRO A 456 -6.20 18.08 18.35
N PRO A 457 -4.97 18.01 18.87
CA PRO A 457 -4.07 19.17 18.88
C PRO A 457 -3.77 19.61 17.43
N GLY A 458 -3.97 20.91 17.15
CA GLY A 458 -3.76 21.54 15.84
C GLY A 458 -5.02 21.95 15.07
N HIS A 459 -6.21 21.79 15.66
CA HIS A 459 -7.50 22.16 15.09
C HIS A 459 -8.08 23.46 15.69
N ASP A 460 -7.50 24.60 15.32
CA ASP A 460 -8.10 25.93 15.58
C ASP A 460 -8.51 26.55 14.23
N SER A 461 -9.74 26.28 13.78
CA SER A 461 -10.36 27.05 12.69
C SER A 461 -11.54 27.85 13.25
N PRO A 462 -11.44 29.19 13.35
CA PRO A 462 -12.56 30.02 13.79
C PRO A 462 -13.59 30.08 12.65
N GLY A 463 -14.68 29.32 12.77
CA GLY A 463 -15.77 29.35 11.78
C GLY A 463 -16.52 28.03 11.60
N GLY A 464 -17.03 27.42 12.67
CA GLY A 464 -18.18 26.51 12.62
C GLY A 464 -18.12 25.25 11.74
N ASN A 465 -16.97 24.86 11.22
CA ASN A 465 -16.84 23.72 10.30
C ASN A 465 -15.55 22.95 10.62
N ASP A 466 -15.49 22.37 11.81
CA ASP A 466 -14.33 21.59 12.23
C ASP A 466 -14.26 20.32 11.36
N PRO A 467 -13.19 20.11 10.55
CA PRO A 467 -13.14 18.96 9.67
C PRO A 467 -13.12 17.67 10.50
N LEU A 468 -14.17 16.85 10.36
CA LEU A 468 -14.25 15.54 11.02
C LEU A 468 -12.92 14.76 10.86
N PRO A 469 -12.37 14.16 11.93
CA PRO A 469 -11.08 13.47 11.87
C PRO A 469 -11.13 12.30 10.89
N PHE A 470 -9.97 12.02 10.29
CA PHE A 470 -9.78 10.83 9.48
C PHE A 470 -9.70 9.59 10.37
N ALA A 471 -10.28 8.48 9.92
CA ALA A 471 -10.23 7.21 10.63
C ALA A 471 -8.84 6.56 10.51
N HIS A 472 -8.57 5.53 11.32
CA HIS A 472 -7.45 4.63 11.06
C HIS A 472 -7.92 3.39 10.30
N THR A 473 -7.09 2.88 9.40
CA THR A 473 -7.34 1.62 8.70
C THR A 473 -6.30 0.57 9.08
N LEU A 474 -6.75 -0.69 9.17
CA LEU A 474 -5.90 -1.84 9.41
C LEU A 474 -6.29 -2.96 8.44
N ASN A 475 -5.29 -3.71 7.99
CA ASN A 475 -5.48 -4.89 7.15
C ASN A 475 -4.70 -6.07 7.73
N GLY A 476 -5.21 -7.27 7.56
CA GLY A 476 -4.54 -8.47 8.04
C GLY A 476 -4.94 -9.71 7.25
N THR A 477 -3.99 -10.56 6.94
CA THR A 477 -4.24 -11.82 6.24
C THR A 477 -4.85 -12.81 7.22
N ALA A 478 -6.09 -13.24 7.03
CA ALA A 478 -6.61 -14.39 7.78
C ALA A 478 -6.03 -15.71 7.24
N ALA A 479 -5.87 -15.80 5.92
CA ALA A 479 -5.25 -16.97 5.28
C ALA A 479 -4.66 -16.63 3.90
N ALA A 480 -3.36 -16.87 3.73
CA ALA A 480 -2.71 -16.97 2.42
C ALA A 480 -2.75 -18.43 1.96
N ILE A 481 -3.76 -18.79 1.15
CA ILE A 481 -4.14 -20.17 0.89
C ILE A 481 -2.99 -21.05 0.35
N PRO A 482 -2.20 -20.63 -0.68
CA PRO A 482 -1.16 -21.50 -1.22
C PRO A 482 -0.09 -21.88 -0.19
N ARG A 483 0.31 -20.92 0.64
CA ARG A 483 1.35 -21.14 1.67
C ARG A 483 0.83 -21.97 2.83
N LEU A 484 -0.45 -21.85 3.18
CA LEU A 484 -1.10 -22.75 4.13
C LEU A 484 -1.21 -24.18 3.58
N ILE A 485 -1.51 -24.36 2.29
CA ILE A 485 -1.48 -25.67 1.64
C ILE A 485 -0.08 -26.29 1.76
N ILE A 486 0.98 -25.53 1.47
CA ILE A 486 2.36 -26.01 1.67
C ILE A 486 2.54 -26.45 3.13
N ALA A 487 2.30 -25.56 4.10
CA ALA A 487 2.53 -25.86 5.50
C ALA A 487 1.75 -27.11 5.96
N ILE A 488 0.49 -27.27 5.56
CA ILE A 488 -0.34 -28.41 5.93
C ILE A 488 0.14 -29.71 5.27
N LEU A 489 0.44 -29.70 3.97
CA LEU A 489 0.92 -30.89 3.29
C LEU A 489 2.27 -31.36 3.86
N GLU A 490 3.22 -30.44 4.01
CA GLU A 490 4.57 -30.79 4.48
C GLU A 490 4.57 -31.24 5.94
N ASN A 491 3.73 -30.65 6.81
CA ASN A 491 3.62 -31.08 8.20
C ASN A 491 2.76 -32.35 8.37
N GLY A 492 1.78 -32.57 7.49
CA GLY A 492 0.79 -33.64 7.58
C GLY A 492 1.10 -34.91 6.80
N VAL A 493 2.08 -34.91 5.88
CA VAL A 493 2.44 -36.12 5.13
C VAL A 493 2.99 -37.21 6.05
N LYS A 494 2.51 -38.44 5.87
CA LYS A 494 3.05 -39.66 6.47
C LYS A 494 4.05 -40.28 5.51
N LEU A 495 5.27 -40.48 6.00
CA LEU A 495 6.36 -41.08 5.25
C LEU A 495 6.68 -42.47 5.81
N GLY A 496 6.95 -43.42 4.92
CA GLY A 496 7.50 -44.72 5.27
C GLY A 496 8.99 -44.66 5.63
N GLU A 497 9.59 -45.81 5.95
CA GLU A 497 10.98 -45.90 6.40
C GLU A 497 12.00 -45.41 5.36
N LYS A 498 11.65 -45.45 4.08
CA LYS A 498 12.52 -45.02 2.96
C LYS A 498 12.12 -43.64 2.40
N GLY A 499 11.25 -42.91 3.12
CA GLY A 499 10.78 -41.59 2.71
C GLY A 499 9.71 -41.62 1.61
N GLU A 500 9.14 -42.79 1.31
CA GLU A 500 7.98 -42.93 0.44
C GLU A 500 6.74 -42.27 1.06
N VAL A 501 5.89 -41.69 0.22
CA VAL A 501 4.64 -41.07 0.68
C VAL A 501 3.60 -42.17 0.87
N GLU A 502 3.05 -42.30 2.09
CA GLU A 502 2.10 -43.39 2.45
C GLU A 502 0.71 -42.89 2.83
N GLY A 503 0.60 -41.62 3.26
CA GLY A 503 -0.67 -41.05 3.68
C GLY A 503 -0.60 -39.55 3.91
N LEU A 504 -1.76 -38.97 4.23
CA LEU A 504 -1.88 -37.56 4.53
C LEU A 504 -2.74 -37.38 5.79
N GLU A 505 -2.23 -36.64 6.75
CA GLU A 505 -2.94 -36.22 7.94
C GLU A 505 -3.30 -34.74 7.84
N LEU A 506 -4.59 -34.41 7.91
CA LEU A 506 -5.09 -33.05 7.85
C LEU A 506 -5.50 -32.55 9.25
N PRO A 507 -5.47 -31.23 9.51
CA PRO A 507 -5.97 -30.67 10.76
C PRO A 507 -7.45 -30.98 10.98
N GLY A 508 -7.81 -31.48 12.17
CA GLY A 508 -9.17 -31.88 12.51
C GLY A 508 -10.21 -30.76 12.40
N VAL A 509 -9.80 -29.51 12.63
CA VAL A 509 -10.67 -28.32 12.47
C VAL A 509 -11.20 -28.16 11.04
N LEU A 510 -10.51 -28.71 10.03
CA LEU A 510 -10.93 -28.63 8.64
C LEU A 510 -12.00 -29.68 8.29
N ARG A 511 -12.17 -30.73 9.11
CA ARG A 511 -13.09 -31.84 8.84
C ARG A 511 -14.53 -31.37 8.59
N ARG A 512 -14.99 -30.36 9.34
CA ARG A 512 -16.34 -29.79 9.19
C ARG A 512 -16.55 -29.02 7.87
N PHE A 513 -15.48 -28.65 7.18
CA PHE A 513 -15.51 -27.94 5.89
C PHE A 513 -15.05 -28.82 4.72
N TRP A 514 -14.63 -30.05 5.02
CA TRP A 514 -14.17 -31.00 4.01
C TRP A 514 -15.37 -31.66 3.35
N VAL A 515 -15.51 -31.43 2.05
CA VAL A 515 -16.61 -32.02 1.24
C VAL A 515 -16.16 -33.22 0.41
N GLY A 516 -14.88 -33.62 0.52
CA GLY A 516 -14.35 -34.82 -0.11
C GLY A 516 -14.57 -36.07 0.73
N GLY A 517 -14.24 -37.23 0.16
CA GLY A 517 -14.11 -38.47 0.93
C GLY A 517 -12.84 -38.51 1.77
N ASP A 518 -12.63 -39.65 2.42
CA ASP A 518 -11.48 -39.89 3.31
C ASP A 518 -10.24 -40.40 2.56
N THR A 519 -10.10 -40.11 1.26
CA THR A 519 -8.96 -40.58 0.46
C THR A 519 -8.35 -39.49 -0.40
N VAL A 520 -7.05 -39.57 -0.61
CA VAL A 520 -6.24 -38.69 -1.46
C VAL A 520 -5.58 -39.50 -2.59
N GLY A 521 -5.39 -38.88 -3.75
CA GLY A 521 -4.84 -39.52 -4.94
C GLY A 521 -5.80 -40.51 -5.62
N GLU A 522 -5.32 -41.09 -6.71
CA GLU A 522 -6.10 -42.02 -7.55
C GLU A 522 -5.30 -43.29 -7.87
N GLY A 523 -6.01 -44.34 -8.27
CA GLY A 523 -5.44 -45.62 -8.70
C GLY A 523 -4.49 -46.23 -7.66
N GLY A 524 -3.31 -46.67 -8.10
CA GLY A 524 -2.29 -47.29 -7.25
C GLY A 524 -1.57 -46.33 -6.29
N LYS A 525 -1.88 -45.03 -6.33
CA LYS A 525 -1.31 -44.01 -5.44
C LYS A 525 -2.35 -43.48 -4.43
N ARG A 526 -3.49 -44.17 -4.31
CA ARG A 526 -4.57 -43.79 -3.40
C ARG A 526 -4.19 -44.08 -1.96
N ALA A 527 -4.34 -43.10 -1.07
CA ALA A 527 -4.10 -43.25 0.36
C ALA A 527 -5.27 -42.70 1.19
N GLN A 528 -5.32 -43.07 2.47
CA GLN A 528 -6.31 -42.56 3.42
C GLN A 528 -5.91 -41.16 3.93
N ILE A 529 -6.90 -40.29 4.05
CA ILE A 529 -6.79 -39.02 4.78
C ILE A 529 -7.16 -39.29 6.23
N THR A 530 -6.23 -39.04 7.15
CA THR A 530 -6.52 -39.06 8.59
C THR A 530 -6.67 -37.65 9.13
N TRP A 531 -7.34 -37.50 10.26
CA TRP A 531 -7.60 -36.20 10.89
C TRP A 531 -6.85 -36.13 12.21
N LYS A 532 -6.04 -35.08 12.39
CA LYS A 532 -5.33 -34.80 13.64
C LYS A 532 -6.27 -34.06 14.59
N GLU A 533 -6.59 -34.66 15.73
CA GLU A 533 -7.43 -34.03 16.77
C GLU A 533 -6.76 -32.83 17.45
#